data_AF-A0A7C5SU38-F1
#
_entry.id   AF-A0A7C5SU38-F1
#
_cell.length_a   1.000
_cell.length_b   1.000
_cell.length_c   1.000
_cell.angle_alpha   90.00
_cell.angle_beta   90.00
_cell.angle_gamma   90.00
#
_symmetry.space_group_name_H-M   'P 1'
#
loop_
_entity.id
_entity.type
_entity.pdbx_description
1 polymer ?
#
loop_
_entity_poly.entity_id
_entity_poly.type
_entity_poly.pdbx_seq_one_letter_code
_entity_poly.pdbx_strand_id
1 'polypeptide(L)' 'DIDTLRKIVKEMKLEAHVKDIREANIIGGVIVETVDGKFRVDNSYETRLEMVLSRLLPEISKELFGE' A
#
# COMPACT_ATOMS: atom_id res chain seq x y z
N ASP A 1 7.55 -10.92 4.70
CA ASP A 1 6.12 -10.80 4.38
C ASP A 1 5.61 -11.69 3.25
N ILE A 2 6.42 -12.10 2.27
CA ILE A 2 5.96 -12.95 1.16
C ILE A 2 5.28 -14.24 1.64
N ASP A 3 5.83 -14.93 2.65
CA ASP A 3 5.21 -16.16 3.15
C ASP A 3 3.85 -15.91 3.82
N THR A 4 3.70 -14.76 4.49
CA THR A 4 2.41 -14.31 5.03
C THR A 4 1.43 -14.02 3.90
N LEU A 5 1.86 -13.34 2.83
CA LEU A 5 1.04 -13.08 1.65
C LEU A 5 0.60 -14.38 0.97
N ARG A 6 1.49 -15.37 0.81
CA ARG A 6 1.15 -16.68 0.25
C ARG A 6 0.08 -17.40 1.09
N LYS A 7 0.17 -17.33 2.42
CA LYS A 7 -0.86 -17.87 3.33
C LYS A 7 -2.19 -17.16 3.14
N ILE A 8 -2.20 -15.83 3.12
CA ILE A 8 -3.42 -15.02 2.93
C ILE A 8 -4.07 -15.33 1.59
N VAL A 9 -3.30 -15.39 0.50
CA VAL A 9 -3.81 -15.73 -0.84
C VAL A 9 -4.50 -17.10 -0.83
N LYS A 10 -3.93 -18.07 -0.11
CA LYS A 10 -4.51 -19.41 0.04
C LYS A 10 -5.78 -19.40 0.91
N GLU A 11 -5.75 -18.72 2.05
CA GLU A 11 -6.90 -18.61 2.97
C GLU A 11 -8.09 -17.90 2.32
N MET A 12 -7.81 -16.88 1.51
CA MET A 12 -8.82 -16.11 0.77
C MET A 12 -9.23 -16.74 -0.57
N LYS A 13 -8.63 -17.87 -0.96
CA LYS A 13 -8.90 -18.58 -2.22
C LYS A 13 -8.65 -17.73 -3.47
N LEU A 14 -7.58 -16.94 -3.45
CA LEU A 14 -7.22 -15.99 -4.51
C LEU A 14 -6.17 -16.54 -5.49
N GLU A 15 -5.79 -17.82 -5.39
CA GLU A 15 -4.73 -18.43 -6.19
C GLU A 15 -4.98 -18.34 -7.70
N ALA A 16 -6.26 -18.35 -8.11
CA ALA A 16 -6.65 -18.20 -9.52
C ALA A 16 -6.46 -16.77 -10.05
N HIS A 17 -6.35 -15.78 -9.17
CA HIS A 17 -6.26 -14.36 -9.51
C HIS A 17 -4.86 -13.77 -9.30
N VAL A 18 -3.99 -14.45 -8.54
CA VAL A 18 -2.64 -13.99 -8.25
C VAL A 18 -1.64 -14.73 -9.14
N LYS A 19 -1.08 -14.02 -10.12
CA LYS A 19 -0.10 -14.59 -11.05
C LYS A 19 1.27 -14.78 -10.41
N ASP A 20 1.71 -13.80 -9.63
CA ASP A 20 3.05 -13.79 -9.02
C ASP A 20 3.05 -12.95 -7.73
N ILE A 21 3.97 -13.26 -6.83
CA ILE A 21 4.22 -12.51 -5.59
C ILE A 21 5.73 -12.28 -5.49
N ARG A 22 6.11 -11.00 -5.49
CA ARG A 22 7.51 -10.56 -5.49
C ARG A 22 7.76 -9.50 -4.44
N GLU A 23 9.02 -9.34 -4.08
CA GLU A 23 9.45 -8.24 -3.22
C GLU A 23 9.34 -6.91 -3.97
N ALA A 24 9.00 -5.86 -3.22
CA ALA A 24 8.97 -4.50 -3.69
C ALA A 24 9.85 -3.65 -2.77
N ASN A 25 10.49 -2.63 -3.33
CA ASN A 25 11.32 -1.70 -2.56
C ASN A 25 10.43 -0.66 -1.85
N ILE A 26 9.74 -1.10 -0.80
CA ILE A 26 8.86 -0.29 0.05
C ILE A 26 9.17 -0.61 1.51
N ILE A 27 8.96 0.36 2.41
CA ILE A 27 9.17 0.16 3.87
C ILE A 27 8.16 -0.85 4.43
N GLY A 28 6.95 -0.89 3.85
CA GLY A 28 5.89 -1.81 4.23
C GLY A 28 4.59 -1.55 3.47
N GLY A 29 3.61 -2.42 3.70
CA GLY A 29 2.34 -2.43 2.96
C GLY A 29 2.38 -3.37 1.76
N VAL A 30 1.44 -3.18 0.83
CA VAL A 30 1.26 -4.08 -0.31
C VAL A 30 0.93 -3.27 -1.55
N ILE A 31 1.48 -3.68 -2.69
CA ILE A 31 1.15 -3.14 -4.01
C ILE A 31 0.51 -4.27 -4.80
N VAL A 32 -0.61 -3.97 -5.44
CA VAL A 32 -1.29 -4.89 -6.36
C VAL A 32 -1.36 -4.24 -7.73
N GLU A 33 -0.99 -4.99 -8.76
CA GLU A 33 -1.02 -4.53 -10.14
C GLU A 33 -1.67 -5.58 -11.05
N THR A 34 -2.30 -5.10 -12.12
CA THR A 34 -2.81 -5.99 -13.17
C THR A 34 -1.65 -6.61 -13.95
N VAL A 35 -1.87 -7.79 -14.52
CA VAL A 35 -0.85 -8.52 -15.29
C VAL A 35 -0.36 -7.72 -16.50
N ASP A 36 -1.21 -6.85 -17.05
CA ASP A 36 -0.87 -5.95 -18.16
C ASP A 36 -0.26 -4.61 -17.71
N GLY A 37 -0.11 -4.39 -16.40
CA GLY A 37 0.49 -3.20 -15.80
C GLY A 37 -0.34 -1.92 -15.92
N LYS A 38 -1.57 -1.98 -16.46
CA LYS A 38 -2.39 -0.79 -16.67
C LYS A 38 -2.95 -0.19 -15.40
N PHE A 39 -3.26 -1.03 -14.42
CA PHE A 39 -3.77 -0.60 -13.13
C PHE A 39 -2.83 -1.04 -12.03
N ARG A 40 -2.54 -0.10 -11.13
CA ARG A 40 -1.74 -0.32 -9.93
C ARG A 40 -2.44 0.34 -8.75
N VAL A 41 -2.62 -0.43 -7.69
CA VAL A 41 -3.10 0.04 -6.40
C VAL A 41 -1.93 -0.06 -5.43
N ASP A 42 -1.40 1.09 -5.05
CA ASP A 42 -0.30 1.20 -4.10
C ASP A 42 -0.86 1.50 -2.71
N ASN A 43 -0.76 0.52 -1.82
CA ASN A 43 -1.15 0.65 -0.42
C ASN A 43 0.07 0.54 0.50
N SER A 44 1.24 0.99 0.01
CA SER A 44 2.43 1.15 0.83
C SER A 44 2.23 2.21 1.91
N TYR A 45 2.98 2.09 3.00
CA TYR A 45 2.93 3.08 4.09
C TYR A 45 3.35 4.48 3.62
N GLU A 46 4.33 4.55 2.73
CA GLU A 46 4.81 5.82 2.15
C GLU A 46 3.71 6.53 1.38
N THR A 47 3.05 5.85 0.43
CA THR A 47 1.95 6.44 -0.36
C THR A 47 0.77 6.86 0.53
N ARG A 48 0.37 6.03 1.50
CA ARG A 48 -0.71 6.40 2.42
C ARG A 48 -0.38 7.61 3.27
N LEU A 49 0.86 7.71 3.76
CA LEU A 49 1.29 8.81 4.60
C LEU A 49 1.29 10.12 3.80
N GLU A 50 1.84 10.12 2.57
CA GLU A 50 1.81 11.30 1.70
C GLU A 50 0.38 11.79 1.44
N MET A 51 -0.53 10.87 1.10
CA MET A 51 -1.93 11.20 0.85
C MET A 51 -2.59 11.88 2.06
N VAL A 52 -2.34 11.37 3.26
CA VAL A 52 -2.93 11.91 4.49
C VAL A 52 -2.24 13.21 4.91
N LEU A 53 -0.92 13.30 4.76
CA LEU A 53 -0.14 14.47 5.13
C LEU A 53 -0.63 15.71 4.40
N SER A 54 -0.92 15.62 3.09
CA SER A 54 -1.47 16.73 2.32
C SER A 54 -2.76 17.33 2.92
N ARG A 55 -3.56 16.51 3.61
CA ARG A 55 -4.84 16.91 4.21
C ARG A 55 -4.67 17.39 5.65
N LEU A 56 -3.77 16.76 6.40
CA LEU A 56 -3.54 17.07 7.82
C LEU A 56 -2.52 18.17 8.03
N LEU A 57 -1.70 18.52 7.04
CA LEU A 57 -0.70 19.59 7.16
C LEU A 57 -1.27 20.92 7.68
N PRO A 58 -2.43 21.41 7.19
CA PRO A 58 -3.05 22.60 7.75
C PRO A 58 -3.40 22.47 9.24
N GLU A 59 -3.92 21.31 9.65
CA GLU A 59 -4.27 21.05 11.05
C GLU A 59 -3.02 20.95 11.93
N ILE A 60 -1.98 20.26 11.45
CA ILE A 60 -0.68 20.17 12.10
C ILE A 60 -0.05 21.56 12.24
N SER A 61 -0.11 22.38 11.19
CA SER A 61 0.42 23.75 11.20
C SER A 61 -0.29 24.62 12.23
N LYS A 62 -1.62 24.54 12.28
CA LYS A 62 -2.43 25.25 13.26
C LYS A 62 -2.08 24.84 14.69
N GLU A 63 -1.94 23.55 14.95
CA GLU A 63 -1.64 23.05 16.30
C GLU A 63 -0.21 23.42 16.75
N LEU A 64 0.76 23.38 15.83
CA LEU A 64 2.17 23.65 16.17
C LEU A 64 2.53 25.13 16.18
N PHE A 65 1.92 25.94 15.31
CA PHE A 65 2.33 27.33 15.08
C PHE A 65 1.22 28.36 15.35
N GLY A 66 -0.03 27.92 15.55
CA GLY A 66 -1.12 28.80 15.98
C GLY A 66 -1.74 29.70 14.91
N GLU A 67 -1.49 29.46 13.62
CA GLU A 67 -2.18 30.14 12.50
C GLU A 67 -3.49 29.43 12.09
#